data_AF-B9VN55-F1
#
_entry.id   AF-B9VN55-F1
#
_cell.length_a   1.000
_cell.length_b   1.000
_cell.length_c   1.000
_cell.angle_alpha   90.00
_cell.angle_beta   90.00
_cell.angle_gamma   90.00
#
_symmetry.space_group_name_H-M   'P 1'
#
loop_
_entity.id
_entity.type
_entity.pdbx_description
1 polymer ?
#
loop_
_entity_poly.entity_id
_entity_poly.type
_entity_poly.pdbx_seq_one_letter_code
_entity_poly.pdbx_strand_id
1 'polypeptide(L)' 'TGLGAALNVAKPKKGHTVAVFGLGAVGLAAAEGARLSGASRIIGVDLNPSRFNEAKKFGVTELVNPKDHDKPVQQ' A
#
# COMPACT_ATOMS: atom_id res chain seq x y z
N THR A 1 6.78 9.54 -9.80
CA THR A 1 6.97 8.08 -9.62
C THR A 1 6.55 7.68 -8.21
N GLY A 2 6.10 6.44 -7.98
CA GLY A 2 5.54 6.04 -6.68
C GLY A 2 6.59 5.92 -5.57
N LEU A 3 7.72 5.30 -5.86
CA LEU A 3 8.85 5.14 -4.93
C LEU A 3 9.39 6.50 -4.45
N GLY A 4 9.65 7.41 -5.38
CA GLY A 4 10.13 8.75 -5.06
C GLY A 4 9.12 9.56 -4.25
N ALA A 5 7.82 9.40 -4.49
CA ALA A 5 6.79 10.06 -3.70
C ALA A 5 6.81 9.58 -2.23
N ALA A 6 6.93 8.27 -2.01
CA ALA A 6 7.03 7.70 -0.67
C ALA A 6 8.30 8.17 0.07
N LEU A 7 9.47 8.13 -0.59
CA LEU A 7 10.76 8.44 0.02
C LEU A 7 11.04 9.93 0.18
N ASN A 8 10.60 10.77 -0.77
CA ASN A 8 11.01 12.18 -0.84
C ASN A 8 9.90 13.16 -0.46
N VAL A 9 8.64 12.75 -0.55
CA VAL A 9 7.49 13.63 -0.26
C VAL A 9 6.80 13.19 1.02
N ALA A 10 6.26 11.95 1.05
CA ALA A 10 5.50 11.46 2.19
C ALA A 10 6.39 11.18 3.42
N LYS A 11 7.61 10.66 3.21
CA LYS A 11 8.62 10.40 4.26
C LYS A 11 8.03 9.76 5.52
N PRO A 12 7.33 8.61 5.41
CA PRO A 12 6.76 7.97 6.59
C PRO A 12 7.90 7.61 7.56
N LYS A 13 7.69 7.85 8.86
CA LYS A 13 8.68 7.51 9.87
C LYS A 13 8.64 6.00 10.13
N LYS A 14 9.75 5.48 10.65
CA LYS A 14 9.83 4.09 11.10
C LYS A 14 8.66 3.76 12.04
N GLY A 15 7.98 2.64 11.79
CA GLY A 15 6.83 2.19 12.56
C GLY A 15 5.49 2.83 12.19
N HIS A 16 5.44 3.76 11.23
CA HIS A 16 4.18 4.29 10.73
C HIS A 16 3.39 3.24 9.94
N THR A 17 2.06 3.44 9.91
CA THR A 17 1.15 2.71 9.02
C THR A 17 0.91 3.54 7.76
N VAL A 18 0.96 2.90 6.59
CA VAL A 18 0.74 3.54 5.28
C VAL A 18 -0.37 2.80 4.54
N ALA A 19 -1.28 3.54 3.90
CA ALA A 19 -2.26 2.99 2.99
C ALA A 19 -1.93 3.40 1.54
N VAL A 20 -1.99 2.45 0.61
CA VAL A 20 -1.75 2.65 -0.81
C VAL A 20 -3.00 2.30 -1.59
N PHE A 21 -3.61 3.30 -2.22
CA PHE A 21 -4.81 3.13 -3.06
C PHE A 21 -4.40 2.93 -4.52
N GLY A 22 -4.71 1.76 -5.07
CA GLY A 22 -4.31 1.30 -6.39
C GLY A 22 -2.97 0.58 -6.37
N LEU A 23 -2.96 -0.69 -6.78
CA LEU A 23 -1.80 -1.59 -6.78
C LEU A 23 -1.28 -1.86 -8.21
N GLY A 24 -1.28 -0.83 -9.05
CA GLY A 24 -0.57 -0.82 -10.33
C GLY A 24 0.92 -0.52 -10.15
N ALA A 25 1.67 -0.37 -11.25
CA ALA A 25 3.13 -0.17 -11.20
C ALA A 25 3.57 0.98 -10.26
N VAL A 26 2.86 2.11 -10.28
CA VAL A 26 3.15 3.26 -9.41
C VAL A 26 2.83 2.95 -7.94
N GLY A 27 1.72 2.28 -7.67
CA GLY A 27 1.32 1.92 -6.30
C GLY A 27 2.26 0.90 -5.67
N LEU A 28 2.67 -0.11 -6.42
CA LEU A 28 3.68 -1.09 -5.97
C LEU A 28 5.01 -0.42 -5.65
N ALA A 29 5.46 0.53 -6.50
CA ALA A 29 6.65 1.31 -6.21
C ALA A 29 6.50 2.19 -4.95
N ALA A 30 5.30 2.73 -4.68
CA ALA A 30 5.03 3.49 -3.46
C ALA A 30 5.03 2.60 -2.21
N ALA A 31 4.45 1.40 -2.27
CA ALA A 31 4.50 0.41 -1.20
C ALA A 31 5.94 0.01 -0.87
N GLU A 32 6.78 -0.22 -1.90
CA GLU A 32 8.20 -0.49 -1.71
C GLU A 32 8.92 0.68 -1.03
N GLY A 33 8.62 1.91 -1.43
CA GLY A 33 9.18 3.10 -0.78
C GLY A 33 8.76 3.24 0.68
N ALA A 34 7.51 2.89 1.01
CA ALA A 34 7.04 2.85 2.38
C ALA A 34 7.78 1.78 3.20
N ARG A 35 8.00 0.59 2.63
CA ARG A 35 8.79 -0.49 3.25
C ARG A 35 10.22 -0.02 3.53
N LEU A 36 10.89 0.57 2.54
CA LEU A 36 12.25 1.09 2.67
C LEU A 36 12.36 2.23 3.69
N SER A 37 11.30 3.02 3.88
CA SER A 37 11.22 4.04 4.93
C SER A 37 10.99 3.46 6.34
N GLY A 38 10.80 2.15 6.45
CA GLY A 38 10.61 1.46 7.73
C GLY A 38 9.17 1.49 8.24
N ALA A 39 8.17 1.68 7.38
CA ALA A 39 6.77 1.48 7.76
C ALA A 39 6.58 0.05 8.30
N SER A 40 5.88 -0.08 9.43
CA SER A 40 5.62 -1.38 10.06
C SER A 40 4.42 -2.10 9.44
N ARG A 41 3.49 -1.33 8.87
CA ARG A 41 2.21 -1.81 8.37
C ARG A 41 1.87 -1.06 7.09
N ILE A 42 1.61 -1.81 6.01
CA ILE A 42 1.32 -1.27 4.68
C ILE A 42 0.03 -1.92 4.18
N ILE A 43 -1.02 -1.11 4.05
CA ILE A 43 -2.36 -1.54 3.63
C ILE A 43 -2.54 -1.22 2.14
N GLY A 44 -2.59 -2.25 1.31
CA GLY A 44 -2.87 -2.12 -0.12
C GLY A 44 -4.38 -2.21 -0.40
N VAL A 45 -4.91 -1.22 -1.11
CA VAL A 45 -6.33 -1.16 -1.48
C VAL A 45 -6.46 -1.20 -3.01
N ASP A 46 -7.07 -2.25 -3.56
CA ASP A 46 -7.35 -2.35 -5.01
C ASP A 46 -8.62 -3.19 -5.25
N LEU A 47 -9.33 -2.90 -6.34
CA LEU A 47 -10.54 -3.61 -6.75
C LEU A 47 -10.24 -4.93 -7.47
N ASN A 48 -8.99 -5.16 -7.87
CA ASN A 48 -8.56 -6.34 -8.60
C ASN A 48 -7.71 -7.27 -7.70
N PRO A 49 -8.28 -8.36 -7.18
CA PRO A 49 -7.58 -9.31 -6.32
C PRO A 49 -6.37 -9.97 -6.98
N SER A 50 -6.29 -10.04 -8.31
CA SER A 50 -5.13 -10.67 -8.98
C SER A 50 -3.81 -9.93 -8.72
N ARG A 51 -3.88 -8.65 -8.32
CA ARG A 51 -2.70 -7.83 -7.99
C ARG A 51 -2.15 -8.09 -6.59
N PHE A 52 -2.93 -8.74 -5.73
CA PHE A 52 -2.62 -8.89 -4.31
C PHE A 52 -1.39 -9.76 -4.06
N ASN A 53 -1.24 -10.84 -4.82
CA ASN A 53 -0.08 -11.73 -4.72
C ASN A 53 1.22 -11.00 -5.04
N GLU A 54 1.19 -10.09 -6.03
CA GLU A 54 2.36 -9.29 -6.38
C GLU A 54 2.60 -8.22 -5.33
N ALA A 55 1.56 -7.52 -4.86
CA ALA A 55 1.66 -6.49 -3.84
C ALA A 55 2.36 -6.94 -2.55
N LYS A 56 2.13 -8.18 -2.11
CA LYS A 56 2.85 -8.76 -0.95
C LYS A 56 4.37 -8.78 -1.14
N LYS A 57 4.87 -9.02 -2.35
CA LYS A 57 6.31 -9.04 -2.65
C LYS A 57 6.93 -7.64 -2.52
N PHE A 58 6.15 -6.59 -2.78
CA PHE A 58 6.51 -5.18 -2.65
C PHE A 58 6.26 -4.60 -1.25
N GLY A 59 6.10 -5.46 -0.23
CA GLY A 59 6.03 -5.03 1.17
C GLY A 59 4.64 -4.74 1.71
N VAL A 60 3.58 -4.93 0.91
CA VAL A 60 2.20 -4.80 1.41
C VAL A 60 1.93 -5.90 2.43
N THR A 61 1.54 -5.51 3.65
CA THR A 61 1.28 -6.43 4.77
C THR A 61 -0.19 -6.84 4.83
N GLU A 62 -1.09 -5.95 4.38
CA GLU A 62 -2.53 -6.17 4.39
C GLU A 62 -3.17 -5.72 3.09
N LEU A 63 -4.24 -6.40 2.70
CA LEU A 63 -4.90 -6.18 1.43
C LEU A 63 -6.39 -6.03 1.67
N VAL A 64 -6.96 -5.00 1.07
CA VAL A 64 -8.39 -4.70 1.16
C VAL A 64 -8.92 -4.53 -0.26
N ASN A 65 -9.96 -5.29 -0.58
CA ASN A 65 -10.77 -5.06 -1.76
C ASN A 65 -12.06 -4.37 -1.33
N PRO A 66 -12.30 -3.10 -1.71
CA PRO A 66 -13.52 -2.39 -1.36
C PRO A 66 -14.82 -3.09 -1.75
N LYS A 67 -14.80 -3.98 -2.76
CA LYS A 67 -15.98 -4.76 -3.17
C LYS A 67 -16.37 -5.89 -2.21
N ASP A 68 -15.47 -6.26 -1.30
CA ASP A 68 -15.73 -7.34 -0.34
C ASP A 68 -16.42 -6.79 0.93
N HIS A 69 -16.80 -5.50 0.93
CA HIS A 69 -17.42 -4.82 2.06
C HIS A 69 -18.71 -4.10 1.62
N ASP A 70 -19.83 -4.43 2.26
CA ASP A 70 -21.13 -3.78 2.00
C ASP A 70 -21.27 -2.40 2.67
N LYS A 71 -20.34 -2.07 3.57
CA LYS A 71 -20.32 -0.83 4.35
C LYS A 71 -18.95 -0.16 4.25
N PRO A 72 -18.85 1.16 4.48
CA PRO A 72 -17.56 1.84 4.55
C PRO A 72 -16.64 1.18 5.58
N VAL A 73 -15.35 1.07 5.27
CA VAL A 73 -14.34 0.40 6.12
C VAL A 73 -14.19 1.07 7.49
N GLN A 74 -14.68 2.31 7.65
CA GLN A 74 -14.60 3.08 8.89
C GLN A 74 -15.72 2.77 9.91
N GLN A 75 -16.76 2.01 9.53
CA GLN A 75 -17.92 1.71 10.38
C GLN A 75 -17.73 0.47 11.26
#